data_AF-A0A3D4D058-F1
#
_entry.id   AF-A0A3D4D058-F1
#
_cell.length_a   1.000
_cell.length_b   1.000
_cell.length_c   1.000
_cell.angle_alpha   90.00
_cell.angle_beta   90.00
_cell.angle_gamma   90.00
#
_symmetry.space_group_name_H-M   'P 1'
#
loop_
_entity.id
_entity.type
_entity.pdbx_description
1 polymer ?
#
loop_
_entity_poly.entity_id
_entity_poly.type
_entity_poly.pdbx_seq_one_letter_code
_entity_poly.pdbx_strand_id
1 'polypeptide(L)'
;ALLEAMQEHHVTVGEKTCHLPDPFFVLATQNPIEQEGTYPLPEAQLDRFLFNIVVDYPDDKEEREIIRRVTSPGEGEVNSLMTAEEIVKLQDIVKRVPVGDHVIDFAADIARATRPNSGEAPEFVKDMVGWGAGPRAGIALIAAA
;
A
#
# COMPACT_ATOMS: atom_id res chain seq x y z
N ALA A 1 9.82 -11.48 -11.14
CA ALA A 1 9.56 -10.27 -11.94
C ALA A 1 8.78 -9.20 -11.17
N LEU A 2 7.46 -9.30 -10.87
CA LEU A 2 6.74 -8.18 -10.22
C LEU A 2 7.28 -7.80 -8.83
N LEU A 3 7.52 -8.78 -7.96
CA LEU A 3 8.04 -8.50 -6.62
C LEU A 3 9.50 -8.03 -6.62
N GLU A 4 10.26 -8.46 -7.62
CA GLU A 4 11.62 -7.99 -7.88
C GLU A 4 11.59 -6.52 -8.34
N ALA A 5 10.70 -6.18 -9.26
CA ALA A 5 10.43 -4.80 -9.66
C ALA A 5 10.01 -3.91 -8.47
N MET A 6 9.13 -4.42 -7.60
CA MET A 6 8.67 -3.69 -6.40
C MET A 6 9.78 -3.44 -5.37
N GLN A 7 10.70 -4.38 -5.18
CA GLN A 7 11.70 -4.30 -4.11
C GLN A 7 13.03 -3.70 -4.59
N GLU A 8 13.41 -3.98 -5.83
CA GLU A 8 14.73 -3.67 -6.38
C GLU A 8 14.69 -2.55 -7.44
N HIS A 9 13.50 -2.10 -7.84
CA HIS A 9 13.28 -1.06 -8.86
C HIS A 9 13.97 -1.35 -10.22
N HIS A 10 14.23 -2.62 -10.51
CA HIS A 10 14.74 -3.09 -11.79
C HIS A 10 14.26 -4.52 -12.06
N VAL A 11 14.36 -4.93 -13.32
CA VAL A 11 14.09 -6.31 -13.74
C VAL A 11 15.23 -6.79 -14.62
N THR A 12 15.72 -8.00 -14.37
CA THR A 12 16.74 -8.62 -15.22
C THR A 12 16.10 -9.65 -16.16
N VAL A 13 16.34 -9.48 -17.47
CA VAL A 13 15.88 -10.42 -18.50
C VAL A 13 17.10 -10.95 -19.26
N GLY A 14 17.45 -12.21 -19.02
CA GLY A 14 18.71 -12.79 -19.50
C GLY A 14 19.90 -12.10 -18.86
N GLU A 15 20.76 -11.47 -19.67
CA GLU A 15 21.94 -10.71 -19.21
C GLU A 15 21.71 -9.19 -19.14
N LYS A 16 20.49 -8.71 -19.40
CA LYS A 16 20.17 -7.27 -19.42
C LYS A 16 19.34 -6.87 -18.21
N THR A 17 19.85 -5.92 -17.43
CA THR A 17 19.14 -5.27 -16.32
C THR A 17 18.48 -3.99 -16.81
N CYS A 18 17.16 -3.88 -16.61
CA CYS A 18 16.34 -2.73 -16.98
C CYS A 18 15.85 -2.02 -15.71
N HIS A 19 16.23 -0.77 -15.50
CA HIS A 19 15.75 0.06 -14.40
C HIS A 19 14.33 0.58 -14.66
N LEU A 20 13.51 0.65 -13.62
CA LEU A 20 12.18 1.23 -13.67
C LEU A 20 12.26 2.77 -13.56
N PRO A 21 11.34 3.50 -14.20
CA PRO A 21 11.28 4.96 -14.09
C PRO A 21 10.74 5.39 -12.72
N ASP A 22 11.19 6.56 -12.24
CA ASP A 22 10.66 7.20 -11.04
C ASP A 22 9.63 8.29 -11.41
N PRO A 23 8.49 8.41 -10.69
CA PRO A 23 8.06 7.53 -9.60
C PRO A 23 7.50 6.21 -10.13
N PHE A 24 7.87 5.10 -9.48
CA PHE A 24 7.27 3.79 -9.71
C PHE A 24 6.22 3.50 -8.63
N PHE A 25 5.01 3.14 -9.04
CA PHE A 25 3.91 2.80 -8.13
C PHE A 25 3.18 1.56 -8.64
N VAL A 26 2.87 0.64 -7.72
CA VAL A 26 2.12 -0.59 -8.03
C VAL A 26 0.76 -0.53 -7.35
N LEU A 27 -0.30 -0.59 -8.15
CA LEU A 27 -1.65 -0.85 -7.70
C LEU A 27 -2.02 -2.28 -8.08
N ALA A 28 -2.23 -3.13 -7.08
CA ALA A 28 -2.69 -4.50 -7.28
C ALA A 28 -4.15 -4.62 -6.81
N THR A 29 -5.02 -5.12 -7.68
CA THR A 29 -6.42 -5.41 -7.36
C THR A 29 -6.62 -6.91 -7.25
N GLN A 30 -7.31 -7.37 -6.22
CA GLN A 30 -7.70 -8.76 -6.06
C GLN A 30 -9.23 -8.85 -6.08
N ASN A 31 -9.79 -9.54 -7.09
CA ASN A 31 -11.24 -9.74 -7.18
C ASN A 31 -11.65 -10.94 -6.30
N PRO A 32 -12.47 -10.75 -5.25
CA PRO A 32 -12.76 -11.81 -4.28
C PRO A 32 -13.66 -12.94 -4.82
N ILE A 33 -14.31 -12.75 -5.98
CA ILE A 33 -15.36 -13.66 -6.49
C ILE A 33 -14.85 -14.54 -7.67
N GLU A 34 -13.66 -14.29 -8.22
CA GLU A 34 -13.13 -15.06 -9.35
C GLU A 34 -12.62 -16.45 -8.92
N GLN A 35 -13.19 -17.51 -9.52
CA GLN A 35 -12.89 -18.92 -9.21
C GLN A 35 -11.89 -19.58 -10.17
N GLU A 36 -11.43 -18.90 -11.22
CA GLU A 36 -10.48 -19.45 -12.19
C GLU A 36 -9.16 -18.68 -12.18
N GLY A 37 -8.07 -19.36 -11.80
CA GLY A 37 -6.71 -18.94 -12.14
C GLY A 37 -6.04 -17.90 -11.23
N THR A 38 -6.70 -17.39 -10.18
CA THR A 38 -6.05 -16.48 -9.23
C THR A 38 -5.43 -17.25 -8.07
N TYR A 39 -4.10 -17.39 -8.08
CA TYR A 39 -3.38 -17.82 -6.88
C TYR A 39 -3.30 -16.63 -5.92
N PRO A 40 -3.91 -16.71 -4.72
CA PRO A 40 -3.78 -15.62 -3.75
C PRO A 40 -2.30 -15.38 -3.46
N LEU A 41 -1.90 -14.12 -3.40
CA LEU A 41 -0.53 -13.77 -3.02
C LEU A 41 -0.28 -14.29 -1.60
N PRO A 42 0.81 -15.05 -1.37
CA PRO A 42 1.22 -15.42 -0.03
C PRO A 42 1.34 -14.18 0.87
N GLU A 43 1.08 -14.33 2.16
CA GLU A 43 1.10 -13.23 3.14
C GLU A 43 2.44 -12.49 3.16
N ALA A 44 3.54 -13.23 2.98
CA ALA A 44 4.87 -12.66 2.87
C ALA A 44 5.05 -11.73 1.65
N GLN A 45 4.21 -11.86 0.63
CA GLN A 45 4.18 -10.98 -0.54
C GLN A 45 3.26 -9.78 -0.31
N LEU A 46 2.13 -9.98 0.37
CA LEU A 46 1.23 -8.91 0.78
C LEU A 46 1.90 -7.91 1.73
N ASP A 47 2.82 -8.37 2.59
CA ASP A 47 3.64 -7.53 3.49
C ASP A 47 4.58 -6.54 2.75
N ARG A 48 4.66 -6.61 1.41
CA ARG A 48 5.39 -5.63 0.58
C ARG A 48 4.52 -4.44 0.14
N PHE A 49 3.21 -4.50 0.32
CA PHE A 49 2.32 -3.40 0.00
C PHE A 49 2.18 -2.47 1.20
N LEU A 50 2.21 -1.16 0.93
CA LEU A 50 2.07 -0.15 1.98
C LEU A 50 0.65 -0.15 2.58
N PHE A 51 -0.36 -0.33 1.74
CA PHE A 51 -1.76 -0.34 2.13
C PHE A 51 -2.49 -1.54 1.53
N ASN A 52 -3.42 -2.09 2.32
CA ASN A 52 -4.49 -2.94 1.82
C ASN A 52 -5.80 -2.15 1.95
N ILE A 53 -6.43 -1.85 0.81
CA ILE A 53 -7.66 -1.04 0.76
C ILE A 53 -8.81 -1.98 0.40
N VAL A 54 -9.76 -2.12 1.33
CA VAL A 54 -11.02 -2.84 1.09
C VAL A 54 -12.01 -1.83 0.51
N VAL A 55 -12.42 -2.06 -0.73
CA VAL A 55 -13.35 -1.20 -1.45
C VAL A 55 -14.71 -1.88 -1.48
N ASP A 56 -15.70 -1.28 -0.80
CA ASP A 56 -17.09 -1.70 -0.85
C ASP A 56 -17.87 -0.96 -1.95
N TYR A 57 -19.11 -1.37 -2.19
CA TYR A 57 -20.00 -0.66 -3.10
C TYR A 57 -20.34 0.75 -2.58
N PRO A 58 -20.48 1.74 -3.49
CA PRO A 58 -20.91 3.08 -3.13
C PRO A 58 -22.33 3.07 -2.56
N ASP A 59 -22.70 4.13 -1.84
CA ASP A 59 -24.09 4.29 -1.39
C ASP A 59 -25.05 4.65 -2.56
N ASP A 60 -26.37 4.58 -2.33
CA ASP A 60 -27.38 4.86 -3.37
C ASP A 60 -27.22 6.25 -4.03
N LYS A 61 -26.74 7.26 -3.29
CA LYS A 61 -26.56 8.60 -3.84
C LYS A 61 -25.29 8.67 -4.68
N GLU A 62 -24.20 8.10 -4.17
CA GLU A 62 -22.92 8.01 -4.86
C GLU A 62 -23.04 7.19 -6.15
N GLU A 63 -23.73 6.05 -6.11
CA GLU A 63 -23.94 5.19 -7.27
C GLU A 63 -24.71 5.91 -8.37
N ARG A 64 -25.80 6.61 -8.02
CA ARG A 64 -26.57 7.41 -8.97
C ARG A 64 -25.76 8.57 -9.56
N GLU A 65 -24.89 9.18 -8.77
CA GLU A 65 -24.00 10.25 -9.26
C GLU A 65 -22.92 9.71 -10.20
N ILE A 66 -22.33 8.55 -9.89
CA ILE A 66 -21.38 7.86 -10.78
C ILE A 66 -22.06 7.54 -12.12
N ILE A 67 -23.26 6.93 -12.08
CA ILE A 67 -24.02 6.62 -13.29
C ILE A 67 -24.29 7.89 -14.10
N ARG A 68 -24.73 8.98 -13.45
CA ARG A 68 -24.98 10.26 -14.11
C ARG A 68 -23.74 10.83 -14.76
N ARG A 69 -22.59 10.84 -14.07
CA ARG A 69 -21.33 11.39 -14.59
C ARG A 69 -20.82 10.60 -15.79
N VAL A 70 -20.82 9.27 -15.71
CA VAL A 70 -20.30 8.40 -16.77
C VAL A 70 -21.21 8.39 -18.01
N THR A 71 -22.52 8.53 -17.84
CA THR A 71 -23.49 8.57 -18.95
C THR A 71 -23.71 9.96 -19.53
N SER A 72 -23.19 11.01 -18.88
CA SER A 72 -23.27 12.37 -19.41
C SER A 72 -22.25 12.57 -20.53
N PRO A 73 -22.66 13.08 -21.70
CA PRO A 73 -21.72 13.38 -22.78
C PRO A 73 -20.81 14.56 -22.39
N GLY A 74 -19.52 14.29 -22.27
CA GLY A 74 -18.47 15.27 -21.97
C GLY A 74 -17.31 14.61 -21.24
N GLU A 75 -16.17 14.45 -21.91
CA GLU A 75 -14.93 14.11 -21.22
C GLU A 75 -14.45 15.36 -20.49
N GLY A 76 -14.24 15.25 -19.17
CA GLY A 76 -13.65 16.34 -18.40
C GLY A 76 -12.22 16.58 -18.86
N GLU A 77 -11.86 17.84 -19.15
CA GLU A 77 -10.47 18.18 -19.41
C GLU A 77 -9.65 18.04 -18.12
N VAL A 78 -8.71 17.10 -18.12
CA VAL A 78 -7.76 16.90 -17.02
C VAL A 78 -6.57 17.83 -17.24
N ASN A 79 -6.47 18.87 -16.41
CA ASN A 79 -5.32 19.75 -16.40
C ASN A 79 -4.23 19.19 -15.48
N SER A 80 -3.05 18.87 -16.03
CA SER A 80 -1.92 18.43 -15.22
C SER A 80 -1.41 19.60 -14.37
N LEU A 81 -1.35 19.41 -13.05
CA LEU A 81 -0.87 20.42 -12.10
C LEU A 81 0.60 20.24 -11.74
N MET A 82 1.18 19.06 -11.98
CA MET A 82 2.53 18.70 -11.56
C MET A 82 3.19 17.72 -12.52
N THR A 83 4.52 17.76 -12.60
CA THR A 83 5.32 16.76 -13.34
C THR A 83 5.80 15.63 -12.43
N ALA A 84 6.24 14.52 -13.04
CA ALA A 84 6.82 13.39 -12.31
C ALA A 84 8.05 13.81 -11.48
N GLU A 85 8.91 14.67 -12.01
CA GLU A 85 10.10 15.17 -11.32
C GLU A 85 9.76 16.03 -10.11
N GLU A 86 8.66 16.79 -10.18
CA GLU A 86 8.16 17.57 -9.05
C GLU A 86 7.64 16.65 -7.94
N ILE A 87 6.95 15.56 -8.29
CA ILE A 87 6.49 14.54 -7.33
C ILE A 87 7.69 13.92 -6.60
N VAL A 88 8.74 13.51 -7.32
CA VAL A 88 9.94 12.92 -6.72
C VAL A 88 10.63 13.91 -5.76
N LYS A 89 10.72 15.19 -6.14
CA LYS A 89 11.26 16.23 -5.25
C LYS A 89 10.45 16.38 -3.96
N LEU A 90 9.11 16.32 -4.05
CA LEU A 90 8.25 16.38 -2.86
C LEU A 90 8.43 15.15 -1.97
N GLN A 91 8.52 13.95 -2.54
CA GLN A 91 8.78 12.73 -1.78
C GLN A 91 10.09 12.81 -0.98
N ASP A 92 11.14 13.41 -1.54
CA ASP A 92 12.40 13.61 -0.84
C ASP A 92 12.35 14.68 0.25
N ILE A 93 11.45 15.66 0.14
CA ILE A 93 11.20 16.64 1.20
C ILE A 93 10.49 15.97 2.37
N VAL A 94 9.45 15.15 2.11
CA VAL A 94 8.69 14.43 3.14
C VAL A 94 9.62 13.53 3.98
N LYS A 95 10.57 12.82 3.35
CA LYS A 95 11.55 11.98 4.06
C LYS A 95 12.46 12.73 5.04
N ARG A 96 12.55 14.06 4.95
CA ARG A 96 13.39 14.90 5.84
C ARG A 96 12.62 15.46 7.03
N VAL A 97 11.32 15.21 7.10
CA VAL A 97 10.50 15.62 8.24
C VAL A 97 10.97 14.84 9.47
N PRO A 98 11.43 15.52 10.54
CA PRO A 98 11.89 14.84 11.73
C PRO A 98 10.71 14.19 12.46
N VAL A 99 10.91 12.95 12.90
CA VAL A 99 9.93 12.19 13.68
C VAL A 99 10.48 12.06 15.09
N GLY A 100 9.72 12.48 16.09
CA GLY A 100 10.14 12.38 17.49
C GLY A 100 10.19 10.93 17.97
N ASP A 101 11.13 10.62 18.86
CA ASP A 101 11.34 9.25 19.37
C ASP A 101 10.04 8.63 19.93
N HIS A 102 9.23 9.43 20.64
CA HIS A 102 7.93 8.99 21.17
C HIS A 102 6.94 8.50 20.09
N VAL A 103 7.02 9.03 18.86
CA VAL A 103 6.19 8.58 17.73
C VAL A 103 6.72 7.24 17.19
N ILE A 104 8.04 7.11 17.11
CA ILE A 104 8.70 5.87 16.68
C ILE A 104 8.38 4.74 17.67
N ASP A 105 8.51 5.02 18.97
CA ASP A 105 8.17 4.10 20.05
C ASP A 105 6.69 3.70 19.98
N PHE A 106 5.80 4.67 19.79
CA PHE A 106 4.37 4.39 19.66
C PHE A 106 4.04 3.53 18.43
N ALA A 107 4.65 3.80 17.28
CA ALA A 107 4.48 2.97 16.08
C ALA A 107 5.00 1.54 16.30
N ALA A 108 6.11 1.39 17.02
CA ALA A 108 6.65 0.09 17.40
C ALA A 108 5.72 -0.64 18.38
N ASP A 109 5.17 0.05 19.38
CA ASP A 109 4.25 -0.50 20.37
C ASP A 109 2.97 -1.02 19.69
N ILE A 110 2.39 -0.26 18.75
CA ILE A 110 1.25 -0.72 17.95
C ILE A 110 1.60 -2.01 17.20
N ALA A 111 2.72 -2.03 16.47
CA ALA A 111 3.12 -3.21 15.72
C ALA A 111 3.34 -4.42 16.64
N ARG A 112 3.96 -4.23 17.82
CA ARG A 112 4.18 -5.31 18.81
C ARG A 112 2.90 -5.82 19.44
N ALA A 113 1.91 -4.95 19.70
CA ALA A 113 0.63 -5.31 20.28
C ALA A 113 -0.18 -6.27 19.38
N THR A 114 0.09 -6.30 18.07
CA THR A 114 -0.54 -7.25 17.13
C THR A 114 0.09 -8.64 17.13
N ARG A 115 1.24 -8.84 17.80
CA ARG A 115 1.98 -10.11 17.77
C ARG A 115 1.50 -11.01 18.92
N PRO A 116 0.91 -12.19 18.65
CA PRO A 116 0.34 -13.05 19.70
C PRO A 116 1.37 -13.53 20.73
N ASN A 117 2.64 -13.63 20.34
CA ASN A 117 3.73 -14.03 21.25
C ASN A 117 4.33 -12.86 22.05
N SER A 118 3.83 -11.63 21.87
CA SER A 118 4.29 -10.47 22.64
C SER A 118 3.63 -10.45 24.02
N GLY A 119 4.41 -10.10 25.06
CA GLY A 119 3.85 -9.88 26.40
C GLY A 119 2.86 -8.71 26.46
N GLU A 120 2.98 -7.77 25.51
CA GLU A 120 2.15 -6.55 25.40
C GLU A 120 0.85 -6.77 24.61
N ALA A 121 0.67 -7.94 23.97
CA ALA A 121 -0.51 -8.20 23.17
C ALA A 121 -1.76 -8.39 24.03
N PRO A 122 -2.90 -7.76 23.68
CA PRO A 122 -4.19 -8.02 24.30
C PRO A 122 -4.61 -9.49 24.17
N GLU A 123 -5.41 -9.99 25.10
CA GLU A 123 -5.79 -11.41 25.14
C GLU A 123 -6.47 -11.88 23.85
N PHE A 124 -7.39 -11.08 23.30
CA PHE A 124 -8.06 -11.41 22.04
C PHE A 124 -7.07 -11.56 20.86
N VAL A 125 -5.94 -10.85 20.87
CA VAL A 125 -4.90 -10.99 19.84
C VAL A 125 -4.20 -12.33 20.00
N LYS A 126 -3.89 -12.74 21.23
CA LYS A 126 -3.25 -14.04 21.51
C LYS A 126 -4.14 -15.21 21.10
N ASP A 127 -5.45 -15.07 21.28
CA ASP A 127 -6.43 -16.13 20.98
C ASP A 127 -6.80 -16.19 19.50
N MET A 128 -6.87 -15.06 18.81
CA MET A 128 -7.45 -14.96 17.45
C MET A 128 -6.44 -14.73 16.33
N VAL A 129 -5.21 -14.33 16.64
CA VAL A 129 -4.21 -13.97 15.63
C VAL A 129 -3.09 -15.01 15.57
N GLY A 130 -2.89 -15.62 14.40
CA GLY A 130 -1.79 -16.59 14.19
C GLY A 130 -0.43 -15.94 13.95
N TRP A 131 -0.40 -14.77 13.31
CA TRP A 131 0.83 -14.02 13.02
C TRP A 131 0.55 -12.52 13.02
N GLY A 132 1.37 -11.75 13.76
CA GLY A 132 1.22 -10.30 13.87
C GLY A 132 2.04 -9.51 12.87
N ALA A 133 1.97 -8.19 12.95
CA ALA A 133 2.66 -7.29 12.05
C ALA A 133 4.19 -7.35 12.21
N GLY A 134 4.91 -7.40 11.09
CA GLY A 134 6.38 -7.36 11.04
C GLY A 134 6.96 -5.96 11.32
N PRO A 135 8.29 -5.81 11.34
CA PRO A 135 8.95 -4.50 11.47
C PRO A 135 8.55 -3.51 10.36
N ARG A 136 8.21 -4.04 9.17
CA ARG A 136 7.75 -3.24 8.03
C ARG A 136 6.50 -2.42 8.34
N ALA A 137 5.61 -2.91 9.21
CA ALA A 137 4.43 -2.14 9.62
C ALA A 137 4.80 -0.86 10.37
N GLY A 138 5.81 -0.90 11.26
CA GLY A 138 6.30 0.30 11.93
C GLY A 138 6.92 1.30 10.95
N ILE A 139 7.72 0.81 10.00
CA ILE A 139 8.30 1.63 8.92
C ILE A 139 7.20 2.26 8.07
N ALA A 140 6.17 1.48 7.70
CA ALA A 140 5.02 1.93 6.93
C ALA A 140 4.21 3.00 7.67
N LEU A 141 3.97 2.84 8.97
CA LEU A 141 3.28 3.83 9.80
C LEU A 141 4.02 5.17 9.80
N ILE A 142 5.35 5.17 9.90
CA ILE A 142 6.14 6.40 9.86
C ILE A 142 6.22 6.99 8.45
N ALA A 143 6.36 6.16 7.42
CA ALA A 143 6.47 6.61 6.03
C ALA A 143 5.16 7.19 5.47
N ALA A 144 4.01 6.79 6.03
CA ALA A 144 2.68 7.25 5.61
C ALA A 144 2.15 8.46 6.41
N ALA A 145 2.78 8.80 7.54
CA ALA A 145 2.42 9.92 8.40
C ALA A 145 2.95 11.25 7.87
#